data_AF-A0A3M1YM45-F1
#
_entry.id   AF-A0A3M1YM45-F1
#
_cell.length_a   1.000
_cell.length_b   1.000
_cell.length_c   1.000
_cell.angle_alpha   90.00
_cell.angle_beta   90.00
_cell.angle_gamma   90.00
#
_symmetry.space_group_name_H-M   'P 1'
#
loop_
_entity.id
_entity.type
_entity.pdbx_description
1 polymer ?
#
loop_
_entity_poly.entity_id
_entity_poly.type
_entity_poly.pdbx_seq_one_letter_code
_entity_poly.pdbx_strand_id
1 'polypeptide(L)'
;MKRQRIIVIGAGIGGLTVAALLAKTGRYDVLVLEAQTYAGGCAATFYHKGFRFDTGATVIGGLHDSGPHHIVGDLLDIHWPVRRSTTAWRVHLPEKCIVLTDDMHDILRQFPHSTGFWREQQHVADSTWQLAAQGLPWPPINIAEAIRLGKLAISNIREMGRFFPLMNKSVYQWARKHQLHNDKAFMRFL
;
A
#
# COMPACT_ATOMS: atom_id res chain seq x y z
N MET A 1 -37.67 9.45 -4.30
CA MET A 1 -37.19 8.18 -4.90
C MET A 1 -36.73 7.25 -3.78
N LYS A 2 -36.98 5.93 -3.88
CA LYS A 2 -36.58 4.94 -2.85
C LYS A 2 -35.05 4.75 -2.94
N ARG A 3 -34.31 4.99 -1.85
CA ARG A 3 -32.86 4.72 -1.79
C ARG A 3 -32.63 3.22 -1.97
N GLN A 4 -31.68 2.87 -2.84
CA GLN A 4 -31.23 1.48 -2.98
C GLN A 4 -30.46 1.08 -1.72
N ARG A 5 -30.76 -0.10 -1.15
CA ARG A 5 -30.04 -0.61 0.02
C ARG A 5 -28.80 -1.36 -0.43
N ILE A 6 -27.67 -1.05 0.19
CA ILE A 6 -26.40 -1.76 0.00
C ILE A 6 -25.99 -2.33 1.36
N ILE A 7 -25.65 -3.62 1.38
CA ILE A 7 -25.09 -4.28 2.56
C ILE A 7 -23.60 -4.48 2.31
N VAL A 8 -22.78 -3.98 3.22
CA VAL A 8 -21.33 -4.20 3.25
C VAL A 8 -21.03 -5.18 4.38
N ILE A 9 -20.38 -6.29 4.06
CA ILE A 9 -19.99 -7.32 5.03
C ILE A 9 -18.52 -7.10 5.40
N GLY A 10 -18.27 -6.85 6.68
CA GLY A 10 -16.97 -6.52 7.26
C GLY A 10 -16.75 -5.01 7.43
N ALA A 11 -16.42 -4.59 8.65
CA ALA A 11 -16.04 -3.23 9.02
C ALA A 11 -14.52 -3.09 9.19
N GLY A 12 -13.76 -3.76 8.31
CA GLY A 12 -12.35 -3.43 8.09
C GLY A 12 -12.20 -2.12 7.30
N ILE A 13 -10.96 -1.64 7.15
CA ILE A 13 -10.66 -0.37 6.46
C ILE A 13 -11.27 -0.29 5.06
N GLY A 14 -11.20 -1.37 4.27
CA GLY A 14 -11.79 -1.42 2.93
C GLY A 14 -13.32 -1.35 2.93
N GLY A 15 -13.98 -2.11 3.82
CA GLY A 15 -15.43 -2.11 3.95
C GLY A 15 -15.98 -0.77 4.41
N LEU A 16 -15.36 -0.16 5.44
CA LEU A 16 -15.71 1.17 5.90
C LEU A 16 -15.47 2.25 4.85
N THR A 17 -14.39 2.16 4.08
CA THR A 17 -14.09 3.11 3.00
C THR A 17 -15.20 3.08 1.94
N VAL A 18 -15.57 1.88 1.46
CA VAL A 18 -16.66 1.73 0.47
C VAL A 18 -17.99 2.20 1.05
N ALA A 19 -18.31 1.82 2.28
CA ALA A 19 -19.55 2.21 2.94
C ALA A 19 -19.68 3.74 3.07
N ALA A 20 -18.61 4.41 3.50
CA ALA A 20 -18.57 5.86 3.65
C ALA A 20 -18.70 6.58 2.30
N LEU A 21 -17.99 6.13 1.27
CA LEU A 21 -18.06 6.70 -0.08
C LEU A 21 -19.48 6.56 -0.66
N LEU A 22 -20.10 5.38 -0.55
CA LEU A 22 -21.47 5.15 -1.01
C LEU A 22 -22.48 6.01 -0.25
N ALA A 23 -22.35 6.10 1.08
CA ALA A 23 -23.21 6.93 1.91
C ALA A 23 -23.10 8.42 1.56
N LYS A 24 -21.88 8.93 1.31
CA LYS A 24 -21.62 10.34 0.94
C LYS A 24 -22.31 10.75 -0.36
N THR A 25 -22.54 9.82 -1.30
CA THR A 25 -23.29 10.13 -2.54
C THR A 25 -24.75 10.54 -2.28
N GLY A 26 -25.30 10.18 -1.12
CA GLY A 26 -26.70 10.38 -0.78
C GLY A 26 -27.69 9.48 -1.52
N ARG A 27 -27.23 8.62 -2.44
CA ARG A 27 -28.08 7.76 -3.29
C ARG A 27 -28.45 6.43 -2.65
N TYR A 28 -27.62 5.94 -1.74
CA TYR A 28 -27.73 4.62 -1.15
C TYR A 28 -28.07 4.70 0.34
N ASP A 29 -28.79 3.70 0.81
CA ASP A 29 -28.97 3.38 2.22
C ASP A 29 -28.00 2.23 2.55
N VAL A 30 -26.99 2.50 3.37
CA VAL A 30 -25.83 1.60 3.54
C VAL A 30 -25.86 0.96 4.93
N LEU A 31 -25.91 -0.37 4.98
CA LEU A 31 -25.78 -1.16 6.20
C LEU A 31 -24.43 -1.87 6.22
N VAL A 32 -23.66 -1.69 7.29
CA VAL A 32 -22.41 -2.42 7.51
C VAL A 32 -22.66 -3.50 8.56
N LEU A 33 -22.27 -4.74 8.26
CA LEU A 33 -22.35 -5.88 9.17
C LEU A 33 -20.94 -6.33 9.55
N GLU A 34 -20.61 -6.28 10.83
CA GLU A 34 -19.33 -6.74 11.37
C GLU A 34 -19.57 -7.90 12.36
N ALA A 35 -18.74 -8.92 12.28
CA ALA A 35 -18.79 -10.08 13.17
C ALA A 35 -18.10 -9.81 14.51
N GLN A 36 -17.11 -8.92 14.52
CA GLN A 36 -16.39 -8.48 15.71
C GLN A 36 -17.18 -7.45 16.54
N THR A 37 -16.78 -7.26 17.79
CA THR A 37 -17.44 -6.32 18.71
C THR A 37 -17.17 -4.85 18.40
N TYR A 38 -16.19 -4.55 17.55
CA TYR A 38 -15.86 -3.21 17.09
C TYR A 38 -15.22 -3.26 15.69
N ALA A 39 -15.26 -2.13 14.99
CA ALA A 39 -14.71 -2.02 13.64
C ALA A 39 -13.17 -1.93 13.65
N GLY A 40 -12.53 -2.38 12.57
CA GLY A 40 -11.07 -2.24 12.37
C GLY A 40 -10.44 -3.39 11.60
N GLY A 41 -10.96 -4.62 11.73
CA GLY A 41 -10.39 -5.80 11.06
C GLY A 41 -8.91 -6.01 11.44
N CYS A 42 -8.00 -5.95 10.46
CA CYS A 42 -6.56 -6.06 10.74
C CYS A 42 -5.96 -4.80 11.39
N ALA A 43 -6.67 -3.68 11.43
CA ALA A 43 -6.25 -2.42 12.08
C ALA A 43 -6.90 -2.25 13.46
N ALA A 44 -7.23 -3.36 14.11
CA ALA A 44 -7.95 -3.38 15.37
C ALA A 44 -6.99 -3.30 16.57
N THR A 45 -7.52 -2.98 17.76
CA THR A 45 -6.72 -2.82 18.99
C THR A 45 -7.34 -3.56 20.16
N PHE A 46 -6.52 -4.13 21.04
CA PHE A 46 -6.99 -4.72 22.28
C PHE A 46 -6.40 -4.00 23.50
N TYR A 47 -7.15 -4.03 24.60
CA TYR A 47 -6.71 -3.47 25.87
C TYR A 47 -6.24 -4.60 26.79
N HIS A 48 -5.08 -4.42 27.40
CA HIS A 48 -4.56 -5.34 28.41
C HIS A 48 -3.80 -4.57 29.49
N LYS A 49 -4.20 -4.74 30.75
CA LYS A 49 -3.55 -4.13 31.93
C LYS A 49 -3.34 -2.61 31.83
N GLY A 50 -4.32 -1.87 31.32
CA GLY A 50 -4.24 -0.41 31.17
C GLY A 50 -3.50 0.08 29.93
N PHE A 51 -2.97 -0.84 29.10
CA PHE A 51 -2.32 -0.52 27.83
C PHE A 51 -3.20 -0.91 26.66
N ARG A 52 -3.04 -0.20 25.54
CA ARG A 52 -3.68 -0.52 24.26
C ARG A 52 -2.61 -1.02 23.29
N PHE A 53 -2.91 -2.11 22.61
CA PHE A 53 -2.01 -2.78 21.67
C PHE A 53 -2.71 -2.96 20.33
N ASP A 54 -1.97 -2.82 19.24
CA ASP A 54 -2.48 -3.13 17.90
C ASP A 54 -2.44 -4.65 17.69
N THR A 55 -3.48 -5.21 17.06
CA THR A 55 -3.54 -6.66 16.75
C THR A 55 -2.92 -7.02 15.41
N GLY A 56 -2.67 -6.02 14.54
CA GLY A 56 -2.14 -6.23 13.20
C GLY A 56 -1.39 -5.02 12.66
N ALA A 57 -2.08 -4.13 11.97
CA ALA A 57 -1.45 -2.93 11.42
C ALA A 57 -1.03 -1.95 12.55
N THR A 58 0.27 -1.78 12.72
CA THR A 58 0.89 -0.92 13.76
C THR A 58 1.33 0.44 13.22
N VAL A 59 1.58 0.54 11.92
CA VAL A 59 1.96 1.79 11.24
C VAL A 59 1.07 1.96 10.02
N ILE A 60 0.47 3.14 9.89
CA ILE A 60 -0.37 3.49 8.74
C ILE A 60 0.52 4.02 7.60
N GLY A 61 0.43 3.37 6.44
CA GLY A 61 1.04 3.81 5.18
C GLY A 61 0.06 4.62 4.33
N GLY A 62 0.48 5.03 3.12
CA GLY A 62 -0.44 5.58 2.10
C GLY A 62 -1.02 6.97 2.39
N LEU A 63 -0.41 7.72 3.30
CA LEU A 63 -0.75 9.12 3.64
C LEU A 63 0.01 10.15 2.81
N HIS A 64 1.00 9.71 2.02
CA HIS A 64 1.70 10.58 1.07
C HIS A 64 0.76 11.01 -0.06
N ASP A 65 1.15 12.03 -0.82
CA ASP A 65 0.41 12.52 -1.98
C ASP A 65 0.07 11.37 -2.94
N SER A 66 -1.17 11.33 -3.42
CA SER A 66 -1.71 10.22 -4.24
C SER A 66 -1.75 8.84 -3.57
N GLY A 67 -1.42 8.74 -2.28
CA GLY A 67 -1.60 7.53 -1.50
C GLY A 67 -3.08 7.23 -1.22
N PRO A 68 -3.46 5.97 -0.97
CA PRO A 68 -4.86 5.58 -0.82
C PRO A 68 -5.57 6.30 0.34
N HIS A 69 -4.89 6.53 1.46
CA HIS A 69 -5.49 7.25 2.60
C HIS A 69 -5.57 8.76 2.35
N HIS A 70 -4.62 9.33 1.61
CA HIS A 70 -4.71 10.72 1.16
C HIS A 70 -5.94 10.91 0.24
N ILE A 71 -6.08 10.07 -0.80
CA ILE A 71 -7.22 10.11 -1.73
C ILE A 71 -8.55 9.94 -1.00
N VAL A 72 -8.65 8.96 -0.10
CA VAL A 72 -9.87 8.74 0.68
C VAL A 72 -10.16 9.91 1.62
N GLY A 73 -9.11 10.51 2.20
CA GLY A 73 -9.20 11.72 3.01
C GLY A 73 -9.88 12.86 2.25
N ASP A 74 -9.39 13.16 1.05
CA ASP A 74 -9.96 14.20 0.19
C ASP A 74 -11.40 13.88 -0.22
N LEU A 75 -11.66 12.65 -0.66
CA LEU A 75 -12.99 12.22 -1.10
C LEU A 75 -14.02 12.27 0.02
N LEU A 76 -13.62 12.00 1.26
CA LEU A 76 -14.52 11.97 2.42
C LEU A 76 -14.48 13.24 3.28
N ASP A 77 -13.59 14.18 2.99
CA ASP A 77 -13.32 15.38 3.82
C ASP A 77 -12.85 15.00 5.24
N ILE A 78 -11.87 14.08 5.30
CA ILE A 78 -11.28 13.58 6.54
C ILE A 78 -9.86 14.11 6.68
N HIS A 79 -9.62 14.80 7.80
CA HIS A 79 -8.29 15.15 8.26
C HIS A 79 -7.78 14.09 9.23
N TRP A 80 -6.75 13.34 8.83
CA TRP A 80 -6.23 12.24 9.65
C TRP A 80 -5.45 12.78 10.85
N PRO A 81 -5.79 12.39 12.10
CA PRO A 81 -5.06 12.82 13.30
C PRO A 81 -3.77 12.00 13.49
N VAL A 82 -2.86 12.10 12.53
CA VAL A 82 -1.64 11.28 12.46
C VAL A 82 -0.43 12.02 12.99
N ARG A 83 0.52 11.27 13.52
CA ARG A 83 1.84 11.77 13.89
C ARG A 83 2.87 11.05 13.02
N ARG A 84 3.70 11.82 12.34
CA ARG A 84 4.79 11.26 11.52
C ARG A 84 5.80 10.59 12.45
N SER A 85 6.11 9.32 12.18
CA SER A 85 7.27 8.65 12.76
C SER A 85 8.48 8.93 11.87
N THR A 86 9.62 9.27 12.49
CA THR A 86 10.91 9.39 11.77
C THR A 86 11.48 8.03 11.38
N THR A 87 11.10 6.98 12.10
CA THR A 87 11.57 5.61 11.90
C THR A 87 10.38 4.74 11.55
N ALA A 88 10.39 4.14 10.36
CA ALA A 88 9.39 3.18 9.96
C ALA A 88 9.68 1.81 10.59
N TRP A 89 10.91 1.30 10.40
CA TRP A 89 11.34 -0.01 10.89
C TRP A 89 12.78 0.02 11.37
N ARG A 90 13.14 -0.86 12.29
CA ARG A 90 14.53 -1.14 12.66
C ARG A 90 14.80 -2.63 12.50
N VAL A 91 15.69 -2.98 11.58
CA VAL A 91 16.06 -4.37 11.29
C VAL A 91 17.35 -4.69 12.04
N HIS A 92 17.26 -5.63 12.98
CA HIS A 92 18.41 -6.13 13.72
C HIS A 92 18.96 -7.39 13.04
N LEU A 93 20.17 -7.29 12.51
CA LEU A 93 20.98 -8.39 12.02
C LEU A 93 22.12 -8.68 13.02
N PRO A 94 22.81 -9.83 12.94
CA PRO A 94 23.86 -10.18 13.91
C PRO A 94 24.94 -9.11 14.12
N GLU A 95 25.31 -8.38 13.06
CA GLU A 95 26.40 -7.37 13.07
C GLU A 95 25.93 -5.98 12.61
N LYS A 96 24.65 -5.80 12.32
CA LYS A 96 24.09 -4.60 11.70
C LYS A 96 22.75 -4.24 12.31
N CYS A 97 22.47 -2.95 12.40
CA CYS A 97 21.17 -2.44 12.80
C CYS A 97 20.75 -1.39 11.80
N ILE A 98 19.77 -1.71 10.95
CA ILE A 98 19.36 -0.87 9.83
C ILE A 98 18.06 -0.17 10.19
N VAL A 99 18.08 1.15 10.20
CA VAL A 99 16.96 2.03 10.49
C VAL A 99 16.35 2.46 9.16
N LEU A 100 15.13 1.99 8.89
CA LEU A 100 14.37 2.40 7.73
C LEU A 100 13.63 3.69 8.06
N THR A 101 13.90 4.72 7.27
CA THR A 101 13.27 6.03 7.36
C THR A 101 12.51 6.33 6.06
N ASP A 102 12.14 7.58 5.85
CA ASP A 102 11.58 8.06 4.59
C ASP A 102 12.61 8.15 3.45
N ASP A 103 13.90 8.02 3.78
CA ASP A 103 14.99 7.88 2.83
C ASP A 103 15.75 6.55 2.98
N MET A 104 16.65 6.31 2.03
CA MET A 104 17.49 5.11 1.99
C MET A 104 18.88 5.31 2.60
N HIS A 105 19.11 6.40 3.34
CA HIS A 105 20.44 6.79 3.80
C HIS A 105 21.12 5.67 4.59
N ASP A 106 20.43 5.11 5.59
CA ASP A 106 21.03 4.08 6.44
C ASP A 106 21.21 2.74 5.69
N ILE A 107 20.30 2.42 4.77
CA ILE A 107 20.43 1.24 3.90
C ILE A 107 21.68 1.36 3.03
N LEU A 108 21.86 2.50 2.36
CA LEU A 108 23.00 2.73 1.47
C LEU A 108 24.31 2.88 2.24
N ARG A 109 24.28 3.41 3.46
CA ARG A 109 25.45 3.43 4.36
C ARG A 109 25.90 2.01 4.72
N GLN A 110 24.96 1.10 4.97
CA GLN A 110 25.27 -0.26 5.40
C GLN A 110 25.48 -1.26 4.26
N PHE A 111 24.96 -0.96 3.07
CA PHE A 111 25.08 -1.73 1.84
C PHE A 111 25.36 -0.81 0.63
N PRO A 112 26.56 -0.21 0.54
CA PRO A 112 26.86 0.81 -0.48
C PRO A 112 26.71 0.32 -1.93
N HIS A 113 27.00 -0.96 -2.16
CA HIS A 113 26.86 -1.60 -3.47
C HIS A 113 25.40 -1.83 -3.90
N SER A 114 24.42 -1.63 -3.01
CA SER A 114 23.00 -1.85 -3.29
C SER A 114 22.28 -0.69 -3.99
N THR A 115 22.97 0.44 -4.22
CA THR A 115 22.39 1.65 -4.83
C THR A 115 21.65 1.37 -6.15
N GLY A 116 22.23 0.56 -7.03
CA GLY A 116 21.62 0.21 -8.31
C GLY A 116 20.33 -0.61 -8.15
N PHE A 117 20.31 -1.52 -7.18
CA PHE A 117 19.14 -2.35 -6.87
C PHE A 117 17.98 -1.49 -6.37
N TRP A 118 18.24 -0.62 -5.39
CA TRP A 118 17.20 0.23 -4.80
C TRP A 118 16.68 1.28 -5.78
N ARG A 119 17.54 1.87 -6.61
CA ARG A 119 17.09 2.82 -7.64
C ARG A 119 16.13 2.16 -8.64
N GLU A 120 16.42 0.93 -9.05
CA GLU A 120 15.51 0.17 -9.93
C GLU A 120 14.21 -0.17 -9.20
N GLN A 121 14.28 -0.59 -7.93
CA GLN A 121 13.09 -0.89 -7.13
C GLN A 121 12.21 0.34 -6.92
N GLN A 122 12.80 1.49 -6.57
CA GLN A 122 12.09 2.73 -6.35
C GLN A 122 11.40 3.20 -7.63
N HIS A 123 12.08 3.14 -8.78
CA HIS A 123 11.46 3.46 -10.07
C HIS A 123 10.24 2.58 -10.35
N VAL A 124 10.34 1.27 -10.05
CA VAL A 124 9.20 0.36 -10.21
C VAL A 124 8.06 0.69 -9.26
N ALA A 125 8.38 0.95 -7.99
CA ALA A 125 7.39 1.32 -6.98
C ALA A 125 6.66 2.61 -7.38
N ASP A 126 7.38 3.65 -7.79
CA ASP A 126 6.84 4.95 -8.15
C ASP A 126 5.86 4.85 -9.32
N SER A 127 6.23 4.22 -10.46
CA SER A 127 5.27 4.10 -11.56
C SER A 127 4.11 3.14 -11.23
N THR A 128 4.32 2.13 -10.38
CA THR A 128 3.22 1.26 -9.94
C THR A 128 2.21 2.01 -9.07
N TRP A 129 2.69 2.85 -8.14
CA TRP A 129 1.83 3.71 -7.31
C TRP A 129 1.07 4.73 -8.16
N GLN A 130 1.74 5.38 -9.11
CA GLN A 130 1.10 6.32 -10.04
C GLN A 130 0.01 5.66 -10.87
N LEU A 131 0.23 4.42 -11.33
CA LEU A 131 -0.79 3.67 -12.07
C LEU A 131 -1.96 3.29 -11.15
N ALA A 132 -1.68 2.82 -9.93
CA ALA A 132 -2.71 2.45 -8.96
C ALA A 132 -3.60 3.65 -8.59
N ALA A 133 -3.00 4.84 -8.43
CA ALA A 133 -3.71 6.08 -8.11
C ALA A 133 -4.73 6.50 -9.19
N GLN A 134 -4.59 6.05 -10.44
CA GLN A 134 -5.53 6.34 -11.54
C GLN A 134 -6.85 5.54 -11.43
N GLY A 135 -6.98 4.67 -10.43
CA GLY A 135 -8.17 3.85 -10.20
C GLY A 135 -8.35 2.80 -11.28
N LEU A 136 -7.42 1.85 -11.32
CA LEU A 136 -7.40 0.75 -12.28
C LEU A 136 -8.66 -0.13 -12.14
N PRO A 137 -9.53 -0.21 -13.16
CA PRO A 137 -10.71 -1.06 -13.10
C PRO A 137 -10.31 -2.52 -13.37
N TRP A 138 -9.93 -3.25 -12.31
CA TRP A 138 -9.50 -4.65 -12.39
C TRP A 138 -10.14 -5.52 -11.29
N PRO A 139 -10.80 -6.64 -11.64
CA PRO A 139 -11.16 -7.05 -13.00
C PRO A 139 -12.27 -6.15 -13.57
N PRO A 140 -12.25 -5.82 -14.88
CA PRO A 140 -13.30 -5.00 -15.48
C PRO A 140 -14.63 -5.77 -15.51
N ILE A 141 -15.71 -5.14 -15.03
CA ILE A 141 -17.03 -5.78 -14.94
C ILE A 141 -17.98 -5.39 -16.09
N ASN A 142 -17.59 -4.43 -16.92
CA ASN A 142 -18.37 -3.98 -18.08
C ASN A 142 -17.47 -3.45 -19.22
N ILE A 143 -18.07 -3.21 -20.39
CA ILE A 143 -17.36 -2.75 -21.59
C ILE A 143 -16.70 -1.38 -21.38
N ALA A 144 -17.34 -0.46 -20.65
CA ALA A 144 -16.78 0.86 -20.40
C ALA A 144 -15.50 0.77 -19.55
N GLU A 145 -15.49 -0.10 -18.54
CA GLU A 145 -14.30 -0.41 -17.74
C GLU A 145 -13.23 -1.12 -18.55
N ALA A 146 -13.58 -2.04 -19.44
CA ALA A 146 -12.63 -2.69 -20.34
C ALA A 146 -11.96 -1.66 -21.28
N ILE A 147 -12.72 -0.71 -21.84
CA ILE A 147 -12.19 0.38 -22.66
C ILE A 147 -11.29 1.29 -21.81
N ARG A 148 -11.72 1.65 -20.60
CA ARG A 148 -10.92 2.47 -19.68
C ARG A 148 -9.61 1.79 -19.33
N LEU A 149 -9.64 0.48 -19.03
CA LEU A 149 -8.47 -0.34 -18.78
C LEU A 149 -7.53 -0.35 -20.00
N GLY A 150 -8.07 -0.54 -21.22
CA GLY A 150 -7.30 -0.49 -22.45
C GLY A 150 -6.62 0.87 -22.67
N LYS A 151 -7.34 1.97 -22.43
CA LYS A 151 -6.76 3.33 -22.49
C LYS A 151 -5.66 3.55 -21.44
N LEU A 152 -5.84 3.05 -20.22
CA LEU A 152 -4.81 3.08 -19.17
C LEU A 152 -3.59 2.26 -19.58
N ALA A 153 -3.78 1.07 -20.15
CA ALA A 153 -2.68 0.24 -20.64
C ALA A 153 -1.90 0.90 -21.78
N ILE A 154 -2.59 1.54 -22.74
CA ILE A 154 -1.94 2.26 -23.85
C ILE A 154 -1.18 3.48 -23.35
N SER A 155 -1.81 4.31 -22.50
CA SER A 155 -1.17 5.52 -21.95
C SER A 155 0.05 5.21 -21.09
N ASN A 156 0.08 4.04 -20.43
CA ASN A 156 1.18 3.60 -19.59
C ASN A 156 2.06 2.52 -20.24
N ILE A 157 1.93 2.26 -21.56
CA ILE A 157 2.57 1.13 -22.24
C ILE A 157 4.10 1.16 -22.12
N ARG A 158 4.68 2.36 -22.10
CA ARG A 158 6.13 2.56 -21.92
C ARG A 158 6.60 2.12 -20.54
N GLU A 159 5.87 2.49 -19.49
CA GLU A 159 6.21 2.10 -18.12
C GLU A 159 5.94 0.60 -17.91
N MET A 160 4.81 0.08 -18.39
CA MET A 160 4.50 -1.35 -18.32
C MET A 160 5.55 -2.21 -19.06
N GLY A 161 6.02 -1.75 -20.23
CA GLY A 161 7.09 -2.41 -20.98
C GLY A 161 8.41 -2.50 -20.20
N ARG A 162 8.69 -1.55 -19.30
CA ARG A 162 9.86 -1.60 -18.41
C ARG A 162 9.71 -2.63 -17.29
N PHE A 163 8.49 -2.95 -16.90
CA PHE A 163 8.18 -3.96 -15.87
C PHE A 163 8.13 -5.38 -16.40
N PHE A 164 7.84 -5.55 -17.69
CA PHE A 164 7.75 -6.87 -18.32
C PHE A 164 8.95 -7.79 -18.04
N PRO A 165 10.23 -7.32 -18.06
CA PRO A 165 11.37 -8.16 -17.73
C PRO A 165 11.49 -8.55 -16.25
N LEU A 166 10.73 -7.91 -15.35
CA LEU A 166 10.73 -8.15 -13.90
C LEU A 166 9.58 -9.08 -13.46
N MET A 167 8.49 -9.18 -14.24
CA MET A 167 7.28 -9.94 -13.86
C MET A 167 7.56 -11.41 -13.50
N ASN A 168 8.54 -12.03 -14.14
CA ASN A 168 8.92 -13.43 -13.90
C ASN A 168 10.23 -13.58 -13.12
N LYS A 169 10.71 -12.51 -12.46
CA LYS A 169 11.95 -12.54 -11.69
C LYS A 169 11.67 -12.58 -10.21
N SER A 170 12.33 -13.50 -9.51
CA SER A 170 12.36 -13.46 -8.05
C SER A 170 13.26 -12.33 -7.56
N VAL A 171 13.04 -11.89 -6.31
CA VAL A 171 13.91 -10.92 -5.62
C VAL A 171 15.37 -11.39 -5.63
N TYR A 172 15.62 -12.70 -5.48
CA TYR A 172 16.97 -13.27 -5.59
C TYR A 172 17.60 -13.06 -6.97
N GLN A 173 16.85 -13.31 -8.05
CA GLN A 173 17.35 -13.09 -9.42
C GLN A 173 17.61 -11.60 -9.70
N TRP A 174 16.80 -10.72 -9.12
CA TRP A 174 17.02 -9.29 -9.18
C TRP A 174 18.27 -8.86 -8.40
N ALA A 175 18.46 -9.35 -7.18
CA ALA A 175 19.67 -9.12 -6.40
C ALA A 175 20.92 -9.66 -7.14
N ARG A 176 20.81 -10.81 -7.82
CA ARG A 176 21.88 -11.38 -8.65
C ARG A 176 22.30 -10.47 -9.81
N LYS A 177 21.34 -9.81 -10.48
CA LYS A 177 21.62 -8.81 -11.54
C LYS A 177 22.52 -7.68 -11.03
N HIS A 178 22.37 -7.31 -9.76
CA HIS A 178 23.16 -6.26 -9.10
C HIS A 178 24.36 -6.81 -8.33
N GLN A 179 24.72 -8.09 -8.51
CA GLN A 179 25.83 -8.77 -7.84
C GLN A 179 25.70 -8.85 -6.29
N LEU A 180 24.49 -8.69 -5.76
CA LEU A 180 24.21 -8.67 -4.31
C LEU A 180 23.90 -10.06 -3.73
N HIS A 181 23.59 -11.04 -4.57
CA HIS A 181 23.18 -12.40 -4.15
C HIS A 181 24.18 -13.15 -3.25
N ASN A 182 25.47 -12.78 -3.28
CA ASN A 182 26.50 -13.38 -2.43
C ASN A 182 26.67 -12.67 -1.08
N ASP A 183 26.12 -11.47 -0.92
CA ASP A 183 26.10 -10.76 0.36
C ASP A 183 24.97 -11.37 1.23
N LYS A 184 25.36 -12.26 2.14
CA LYS A 184 24.43 -12.93 3.06
C LYS A 184 23.71 -11.96 3.98
N ALA A 185 24.34 -10.85 4.38
CA ALA A 185 23.72 -9.86 5.25
C ALA A 185 22.65 -9.07 4.48
N PHE A 186 22.93 -8.71 3.23
CA PHE A 186 21.97 -8.07 2.35
C PHE A 186 20.81 -9.00 2.00
N MET A 187 21.08 -10.26 1.65
CA MET A 187 20.03 -11.22 1.34
C MET A 187 19.14 -11.58 2.52
N ARG A 188 19.63 -11.44 3.76
CA ARG A 188 18.84 -11.58 4.99
C ARG A 188 18.07 -10.32 5.36
N PHE A 189 18.53 -9.16 4.88
CA PHE A 189 17.85 -7.89 5.05
C PHE A 189 16.60 -7.77 4.17
N LEU A 190 16.68 -8.27 2.92
CA LEU A 190 15.55 -8.38 2.00
C LEU A 190 14.50 -9.37 2.50
#